data_AF-A0A6G3XQ76-F1
#
_entry.id   AF-A0A6G3XQ76-F1
#
_cell.length_a   1.000
_cell.length_b   1.000
_cell.length_c   1.000
_cell.angle_alpha   90.00
_cell.angle_beta   90.00
_cell.angle_gamma   90.00
#
_symmetry.space_group_name_H-M   'P 1'
#
loop_
_entity.id
_entity.type
_entity.pdbx_description
1 polymer ?
#
loop_
_entity_poly.entity_id
_entity_poly.type
_entity_poly.pdbx_seq_one_letter_code
_entity_poly.pdbx_strand_id
1 'polypeptide(L)'
;RDTAVALGIPTDTPDLTASPSIALGTANASVLDMTEAYATLADHGRHGRHVLVEKVTKDGTEIELPERTTDQAVSREAADTTTAVLRGVVEGGTGTAALAVGRPAAGKTGTAEEDRAAWFAGYTPDLATVV
;
A
#
# COMPACT_ATOMS: atom_id res chain seq x y z
N ARG A 1 8.88 11.60 -2.78
CA ARG A 1 7.82 11.69 -3.81
C ARG A 1 7.94 10.52 -4.77
N ASP A 2 9.05 10.40 -5.50
CA ASP A 2 9.19 9.40 -6.57
C ASP A 2 9.03 7.96 -6.08
N THR A 3 9.58 7.62 -4.90
CA THR A 3 9.34 6.31 -4.28
C THR A 3 7.86 6.06 -3.98
N ALA A 4 7.11 7.06 -3.51
CA ALA A 4 5.68 6.90 -3.25
C ALA A 4 4.92 6.62 -4.55
N VAL A 5 5.27 7.32 -5.63
CA VAL A 5 4.70 7.08 -6.96
C VAL A 5 5.05 5.69 -7.48
N ALA A 6 6.32 5.27 -7.36
CA ALA A 6 6.76 3.96 -7.79
C ALA A 6 6.03 2.83 -7.04
N LEU A 7 5.72 3.02 -5.75
CA LEU A 7 4.98 2.05 -4.95
C LEU A 7 3.50 1.93 -5.33
N GLY A 8 2.92 2.94 -6.01
CA GLY A 8 1.53 2.91 -6.48
C GLY A 8 0.72 4.17 -6.19
N ILE A 9 1.26 5.18 -5.50
CA ILE A 9 0.53 6.42 -5.24
C ILE A 9 0.40 7.24 -6.55
N PRO A 10 -0.82 7.64 -6.98
CA PRO A 10 -1.00 8.42 -8.19
C PRO A 10 -0.19 9.73 -8.21
N THR A 11 0.34 10.11 -9.37
CA THR A 11 1.12 11.35 -9.50
C THR A 11 0.31 12.62 -9.29
N ASP A 12 -1.00 12.53 -9.50
CA ASP A 12 -2.00 13.57 -9.33
C ASP A 12 -2.69 13.54 -7.96
N THR A 13 -2.23 12.69 -7.03
CA THR A 13 -2.69 12.71 -5.64
C THR A 13 -2.53 14.14 -5.06
N PRO A 14 -3.61 14.74 -4.54
CA PRO A 14 -3.54 16.08 -3.99
C PRO A 14 -2.50 16.18 -2.87
N ASP A 15 -1.77 17.29 -2.85
CA ASP A 15 -0.74 17.60 -1.85
C ASP A 15 0.47 16.65 -1.82
N LEU A 16 0.64 15.79 -2.82
CA LEU A 16 1.86 15.01 -3.05
C LEU A 16 2.99 15.89 -3.62
N THR A 17 3.45 16.82 -2.80
CA THR A 17 4.48 17.81 -3.13
C THR A 17 5.83 17.42 -2.56
N ALA A 18 6.91 17.75 -3.26
CA ALA A 18 8.28 17.52 -2.78
C ALA A 18 8.70 18.58 -1.74
N SER A 19 7.94 18.67 -0.64
CA SER A 19 8.22 19.54 0.51
C SER A 19 8.72 18.72 1.69
N PRO A 20 9.39 19.32 2.70
CA PRO A 20 9.83 18.58 3.88
C PRO A 20 8.71 17.86 4.64
N SER A 21 7.48 18.42 4.62
CA SER A 21 6.32 17.84 5.29
C SER A 21 5.79 16.57 4.62
N ILE A 22 6.24 16.24 3.41
CA ILE A 22 5.83 15.01 2.72
C ILE A 22 6.07 13.75 3.58
N ALA A 23 7.13 13.76 4.39
CA ALA A 23 7.47 12.66 5.28
C ALA A 23 6.46 12.44 6.41
N LEU A 24 5.59 13.43 6.67
CA LEU A 24 4.54 13.40 7.69
C LEU A 24 3.15 13.08 7.11
N GLY A 25 3.05 12.75 5.82
CA GLY A 25 1.79 12.29 5.22
C GLY A 25 0.80 13.40 4.85
N THR A 26 1.28 14.55 4.36
CA THR A 26 0.41 15.64 3.90
C THR A 26 -0.38 15.33 2.62
N ALA A 27 -0.07 14.24 1.93
CA ALA A 27 -0.75 13.85 0.69
C ALA A 27 -2.11 13.21 0.97
N ASN A 28 -3.13 13.60 0.21
CA ASN A 28 -4.49 13.11 0.34
C ASN A 28 -4.72 11.87 -0.55
N ALA A 29 -4.04 10.78 -0.21
CA ALA A 29 -4.21 9.48 -0.88
C ALA A 29 -5.49 8.77 -0.40
N SER A 30 -6.15 8.04 -1.30
CA SER A 30 -7.29 7.20 -0.95
C SER A 30 -6.85 5.90 -0.27
N VAL A 31 -7.79 5.18 0.38
CA VAL A 31 -7.55 3.84 0.93
C VAL A 31 -7.05 2.86 -0.13
N LEU A 32 -7.50 3.02 -1.38
CA LEU A 32 -7.11 2.16 -2.48
C LEU A 32 -5.66 2.42 -2.91
N ASP A 33 -5.27 3.69 -3.04
CA ASP A 33 -3.89 4.08 -3.37
C ASP A 33 -2.92 3.57 -2.30
N MET A 34 -3.28 3.72 -1.03
CA MET A 34 -2.47 3.22 0.08
C MET A 34 -2.41 1.69 0.13
N THR A 35 -3.51 1.01 -0.22
CA THR A 35 -3.53 -0.46 -0.30
C THR A 35 -2.59 -0.98 -1.37
N GLU A 36 -2.57 -0.34 -2.54
CA GLU A 36 -1.66 -0.68 -3.64
C GLU A 36 -0.20 -0.45 -3.26
N ALA A 37 0.11 0.68 -2.59
CA ALA A 37 1.44 0.94 -2.05
C ALA A 37 1.93 -0.12 -1.05
N TYR A 38 1.05 -0.57 -0.14
CA TYR A 38 1.39 -1.61 0.84
C TYR A 38 1.42 -3.01 0.21
N ALA A 39 0.63 -3.28 -0.82
CA ALA A 39 0.71 -4.51 -1.61
C ALA A 39 2.06 -4.64 -2.33
N THR A 40 2.62 -3.53 -2.83
CA THR A 40 3.98 -3.52 -3.41
C THR A 40 5.04 -3.95 -2.40
N LEU A 41 4.92 -3.52 -1.15
CA LEU A 41 5.83 -3.95 -0.08
C LEU A 41 5.65 -5.44 0.25
N ALA A 42 4.40 -5.92 0.27
CA ALA A 42 4.07 -7.31 0.49
C ALA A 42 4.64 -8.24 -0.61
N ASP A 43 4.63 -7.80 -1.88
CA ASP A 43 5.24 -8.51 -3.02
C ASP A 43 6.72 -8.14 -3.23
N HIS A 44 7.49 -7.99 -2.14
CA HIS A 44 8.94 -7.83 -2.18
C HIS A 44 9.42 -6.66 -3.09
N GLY A 45 8.64 -5.58 -3.15
CA GLY A 45 8.93 -4.37 -3.92
C GLY A 45 8.46 -4.41 -5.37
N ARG A 46 7.72 -5.44 -5.78
CA ARG A 46 7.09 -5.52 -7.10
C ARG A 46 5.72 -4.86 -7.06
N HIS A 47 5.54 -3.83 -7.87
CA HIS A 47 4.28 -3.13 -8.01
C HIS A 47 3.51 -3.70 -9.20
N GLY A 48 2.27 -4.10 -8.96
CA GLY A 48 1.32 -4.48 -9.99
C GLY A 48 0.04 -3.69 -9.81
N ARG A 49 -0.48 -3.14 -10.91
CA ARG A 49 -1.66 -2.28 -10.82
C ARG A 49 -2.88 -3.07 -10.33
N HIS A 50 -3.63 -2.53 -9.36
CA HIS A 50 -4.87 -3.14 -8.92
C HIS A 50 -5.88 -3.22 -10.08
N VAL A 51 -6.69 -4.26 -10.09
CA VAL A 51 -7.71 -4.52 -11.13
C VAL A 51 -8.96 -5.07 -10.48
N LEU A 52 -10.08 -4.39 -10.71
CA LEU A 52 -11.40 -4.80 -10.21
C LEU A 52 -12.14 -5.71 -11.20
N VAL A 53 -11.82 -5.59 -12.49
CA VAL A 53 -12.51 -6.30 -13.57
C VAL A 53 -11.68 -7.51 -13.98
N GLU A 54 -12.23 -8.70 -13.77
CA GLU A 54 -11.61 -9.96 -14.20
C GLU A 54 -11.99 -10.35 -15.62
N LYS A 55 -13.24 -10.06 -16.04
CA LYS A 55 -13.77 -10.45 -17.35
C LYS A 55 -14.86 -9.50 -17.81
N VAL A 56 -14.90 -9.24 -19.12
CA VAL A 56 -15.98 -8.51 -19.79
C VAL A 56 -16.51 -9.37 -20.93
N THR A 57 -17.83 -9.39 -21.11
CA THR A 57 -18.48 -10.11 -22.21
C THR A 57 -19.54 -9.22 -22.83
N LYS A 58 -19.60 -9.21 -24.16
CA LYS A 58 -20.61 -8.49 -24.95
C LYS A 58 -21.18 -9.44 -26.00
N ASP A 59 -22.49 -9.62 -25.98
CA ASP A 59 -23.22 -10.47 -26.94
C ASP A 59 -22.64 -11.91 -27.03
N GLY A 60 -22.22 -12.46 -25.89
CA GLY A 60 -21.60 -13.79 -25.80
C GLY A 60 -20.12 -13.85 -26.21
N THR A 61 -19.53 -12.73 -26.64
CA THR A 61 -18.11 -12.62 -26.99
C THR A 61 -17.32 -12.01 -25.84
N GLU A 62 -16.24 -12.66 -25.42
CA GLU A 62 -15.32 -12.15 -24.41
C GLU A 62 -14.48 -11.00 -24.99
N ILE A 63 -14.37 -9.91 -24.23
CA ILE A 63 -13.56 -8.75 -24.58
C ILE A 63 -12.20 -8.91 -23.90
N GLU A 64 -11.13 -8.81 -24.70
CA GLU A 64 -9.77 -8.86 -24.21
C GLU A 64 -9.48 -7.66 -23.29
N LEU A 65 -8.94 -7.97 -22.10
CA LEU A 65 -8.54 -6.96 -21.12
C LEU A 65 -7.04 -6.69 -21.24
N PRO A 66 -6.57 -5.49 -20.84
CA PRO A 66 -5.14 -5.19 -20.82
C PRO A 66 -4.36 -6.22 -20.00
N GLU A 67 -3.15 -6.57 -20.47
CA GLU A 67 -2.25 -7.44 -19.72
C GLU A 67 -1.91 -6.84 -18.37
N ARG A 68 -1.81 -7.72 -17.36
CA ARG A 68 -1.41 -7.35 -16.00
C ARG A 68 0.10 -7.46 -15.90
N THR A 69 0.79 -6.33 -15.90
CA THR A 69 2.25 -6.28 -15.73
C THR A 69 2.61 -5.98 -14.27
N THR A 70 3.77 -6.47 -13.86
CA THR A 70 4.37 -6.15 -12.55
C THR A 70 5.79 -5.66 -12.78
N ASP A 71 6.15 -4.56 -12.15
CA ASP A 71 7.46 -3.94 -12.28
C ASP A 71 8.16 -3.84 -10.91
N GLN A 72 9.48 -3.96 -10.88
CA GLN A 72 10.24 -3.78 -9.64
C GLN A 72 10.33 -2.29 -9.28
N ALA A 73 9.48 -1.83 -8.36
CA ALA A 73 9.37 -0.43 -7.96
C ALA A 73 10.50 0.00 -7.01
N VAL A 74 10.84 -0.87 -6.06
CA VAL A 74 11.97 -0.71 -5.12
C VAL A 74 12.73 -2.01 -5.04
N SER A 75 14.00 -2.00 -4.62
CA SER A 75 14.74 -3.26 -4.48
C SER A 75 14.08 -4.18 -3.45
N ARG A 76 14.20 -5.50 -3.67
CA ARG A 76 13.73 -6.50 -2.71
C ARG A 76 14.32 -6.27 -1.31
N GLU A 77 15.61 -5.95 -1.23
CA GLU A 77 16.27 -5.65 0.04
C GLU A 77 15.61 -4.48 0.77
N ALA A 78 15.27 -3.40 0.05
CA ALA A 78 14.59 -2.25 0.65
C ALA A 78 13.17 -2.60 1.12
N ALA A 79 12.41 -3.36 0.32
CA ALA A 79 11.07 -3.81 0.68
C ALA A 79 11.08 -4.75 1.91
N ASP A 80 11.98 -5.73 1.93
CA ASP A 80 12.09 -6.73 3.00
C ASP A 80 12.59 -6.08 4.30
N THR A 81 13.54 -5.14 4.20
CA THR A 81 14.02 -4.37 5.36
C THR A 81 12.90 -3.50 5.93
N THR A 82 12.12 -2.84 5.06
CA THR A 82 10.96 -2.04 5.48
C THR A 82 9.92 -2.94 6.15
N THR A 83 9.65 -4.12 5.59
CA THR A 83 8.74 -5.12 6.17
C THR A 83 9.19 -5.53 7.56
N ALA A 84 10.49 -5.77 7.78
CA ALA A 84 11.03 -6.13 9.09
C ALA A 84 10.78 -5.02 10.13
N VAL A 85 10.95 -3.75 9.76
CA VAL A 85 10.64 -2.61 10.64
C VAL A 85 9.13 -2.52 10.94
N LEU A 86 8.29 -2.70 9.92
CA LEU A 86 6.83 -2.63 10.06
C LEU A 86 6.24 -3.78 10.88
N ARG A 87 6.91 -4.94 10.92
CA ARG A 87 6.55 -6.01 11.88
C ARG A 87 6.75 -5.57 13.32
N GLY A 88 7.82 -4.84 13.62
CA GLY A 88 8.06 -4.31 14.97
C GLY A 88 6.93 -3.38 15.47
N VAL A 89 6.28 -2.64 14.57
CA VAL A 89 5.11 -1.80 14.90
C VAL A 89 3.93 -2.64 15.39
N VAL A 90 3.72 -3.81 14.80
CA VAL A 90 2.65 -4.75 15.19
C VAL A 90 3.05 -5.57 16.40
N GLU A 91 4.29 -6.04 16.48
CA GLU A 91 4.76 -6.94 17.54
C GLU A 91 4.91 -6.24 18.91
N GLY A 92 5.21 -4.93 18.94
CA GLY A 92 5.36 -4.19 20.20
C GLY A 92 5.20 -2.67 20.11
N GLY A 93 4.74 -2.15 18.97
CA GLY A 93 4.59 -0.71 18.75
C GLY A 93 3.13 -0.23 18.80
N THR A 94 2.82 0.76 17.96
CA THR A 94 1.50 1.41 17.92
C THR A 94 0.41 0.54 17.28
N GLY A 95 0.78 -0.53 16.56
CA GLY A 95 -0.15 -1.40 15.81
C GLY A 95 -0.49 -2.72 16.51
N THR A 96 -0.24 -2.84 17.81
CA THR A 96 -0.34 -4.12 18.55
C THR A 96 -1.71 -4.78 18.52
N ALA A 97 -2.79 -4.02 18.32
CA ALA A 97 -4.12 -4.59 18.13
C ALA A 97 -4.20 -5.57 16.93
N ALA A 98 -3.34 -5.40 15.92
CA ALA A 98 -3.28 -6.28 14.75
C ALA A 98 -2.74 -7.69 15.08
N LEU A 99 -2.15 -7.91 16.26
CA LEU A 99 -1.79 -9.26 16.74
C LEU A 99 -3.01 -10.19 16.84
N ALA A 100 -4.22 -9.64 16.99
CA ALA A 100 -5.47 -10.39 17.00
C ALA A 100 -5.73 -11.18 15.71
N VAL A 101 -5.04 -10.86 14.60
CA VAL A 101 -5.13 -11.61 13.33
C VAL A 101 -4.50 -13.01 13.44
N GLY A 102 -3.70 -13.27 14.49
CA GLY A 102 -3.21 -14.62 14.83
C GLY A 102 -2.18 -15.20 13.87
N ARG A 103 -1.55 -14.36 13.04
CA ARG A 103 -0.47 -14.73 12.11
C ARG A 103 0.53 -13.57 11.97
N PRO A 104 1.76 -13.83 11.48
CA PRO A 104 2.72 -12.75 11.21
C PRO A 104 2.12 -11.71 10.26
N ALA A 105 2.18 -10.44 10.65
CA ALA A 105 1.71 -9.31 9.88
C ALA A 105 2.66 -8.13 10.05
N ALA A 106 2.73 -7.28 9.04
CA ALA A 106 3.40 -6.00 9.06
C ALA A 106 2.35 -4.90 8.99
N GLY A 107 2.62 -3.73 9.57
CA GLY A 107 1.70 -2.62 9.41
C GLY A 107 2.17 -1.31 10.02
N LYS A 108 1.40 -0.27 9.77
CA LYS A 108 1.65 1.08 10.25
C LYS A 108 0.35 1.79 10.61
N THR A 109 0.39 2.51 11.71
CA THR A 109 -0.66 3.46 12.09
C THR A 109 -0.35 4.86 11.55
N GLY A 110 -1.39 5.60 11.19
CA GLY A 110 -1.34 7.04 10.89
C GLY A 110 -2.42 7.78 11.65
N THR A 111 -2.11 8.98 12.13
CA THR A 111 -3.07 9.85 12.82
C THR A 111 -2.83 11.27 12.32
N ALA A 112 -3.87 11.93 11.86
CA ALA A 112 -3.81 13.36 11.53
C ALA A 112 -4.06 14.19 12.78
N GLU A 113 -3.58 15.44 12.78
CA GLU A 113 -3.79 16.40 13.86
C GLU A 113 -5.28 16.48 14.27
N GLU A 114 -5.51 16.64 15.57
CA GLU A 114 -6.85 16.68 16.19
C GLU A 114 -7.71 15.43 15.91
N ASP A 115 -7.09 14.28 15.69
CA ASP A 115 -7.75 12.98 15.40
C ASP A 115 -8.71 13.04 14.20
N ARG A 116 -8.48 13.98 13.28
CA ARG A 116 -9.34 14.16 12.09
C ARG A 116 -9.30 12.96 11.14
N ALA A 117 -8.27 12.15 11.23
CA ALA A 117 -8.16 10.87 10.53
C ALA A 117 -7.34 9.89 11.37
N ALA A 118 -7.79 8.64 11.42
CA ALA A 118 -7.07 7.51 11.99
C ALA A 118 -6.97 6.43 10.92
N TRP A 119 -5.75 5.97 10.67
CA TRP A 119 -5.43 5.02 9.62
C TRP A 119 -4.70 3.81 10.17
N PHE A 120 -5.00 2.64 9.62
CA PHE A 120 -4.16 1.46 9.74
C PHE A 120 -3.95 0.84 8.37
N ALA A 121 -2.69 0.76 7.96
CA ALA A 121 -2.27 0.06 6.75
C ALA A 121 -1.45 -1.18 7.15
N GLY A 122 -1.92 -2.37 6.78
CA GLY A 122 -1.28 -3.62 7.16
C GLY A 122 -1.31 -4.66 6.06
N TYR A 123 -0.40 -5.62 6.14
CA TYR A 123 -0.35 -6.73 5.19
C TYR A 123 0.27 -8.00 5.78
N THR A 124 -0.03 -9.08 5.06
CA THR A 124 0.63 -10.39 5.08
C THR A 124 1.18 -10.65 3.68
N PRO A 125 1.92 -11.75 3.43
CA PRO A 125 2.40 -12.07 2.08
C PRO A 125 1.29 -12.14 1.01
N ASP A 126 0.06 -12.51 1.41
CA ASP A 126 -1.04 -12.79 0.48
C ASP A 126 -2.15 -11.72 0.49
N LEU A 127 -2.08 -10.72 1.37
CA LEU A 127 -3.16 -9.75 1.54
C LEU A 127 -2.66 -8.43 2.13
N ALA A 128 -3.00 -7.31 1.48
CA ALA A 128 -2.90 -5.97 2.03
C ALA A 128 -4.28 -5.41 2.38
N THR A 129 -4.36 -4.60 3.43
CA THR A 129 -5.61 -3.95 3.89
C THR A 129 -5.29 -2.60 4.49
N VAL A 130 -6.10 -1.60 4.12
CA VAL A 130 -6.01 -0.24 4.65
C VAL A 130 -7.40 0.22 5.10
N VAL A 131 -7.47 0.76 6.32
CA VAL A 131 -8.68 1.29 6.97
C VAL A 131 -8.43 2.62 7.63
#